data_AF-A0A8J4TYE8-F1
#
_entry.id   AF-A0A8J4TYE8-F1
#
_cell.length_a   1.000
_cell.length_b   1.000
_cell.length_c   1.000
_cell.angle_alpha   90.00
_cell.angle_beta   90.00
_cell.angle_gamma   90.00
#
_symmetry.space_group_name_H-M   'P 1'
#
loop_
_entity.id
_entity.type
_entity.pdbx_description
1 polymer ?
#
loop_
_entity_poly.entity_id
_entity_poly.type
_entity_poly.pdbx_seq_one_letter_code
_entity_poly.pdbx_strand_id
1 'polypeptide(L)'
;VSGAEDVALYVGIVAVALCLTLLLVVLVLVYRRKKEGLDADVADSSILTTGFQPVGIKPAMPENSHLLTIQPDLTTPGYQGSLRTRHDTNPKFSLSDGPLLEPLANGSHTMANGKVAGESGHLTSRLATQSYFKTLPRDAVHTSYGTFNFLGGRLTIPNTGISLLIPPEAIPRGKIYEIYLTVQRKDDVRLPLAGCQTLLSPVVSCGPPGVMLTRPVIISMEHCSDSCAEHWAIRLKKQTYEGTWEDVLLLGEELASEPFYCQLEAETCRVFTEQLGRFALVGESLSMAAAKRLKLLLFAPAYCSTLEYTIRVYCTDDTHDLIQEVMQMEAQLGGRLIDEPHVLLFKDSYHNLRLSIHDLPQAQWRSKLLTAYQEIPFYHIWSGTQRSLHCAFTLERMSVSTCELTCTLCVWQVEGEGQSFSLDFNISKDTRPLDADLLLVDKSSPALAGPSAFQIPYLIRQKICSSLDAPCPNGADWRLLAQRLKLD
;
A
#
# COMPACT_ATOMS: atom_id res chain seq x y z
N VAL A 1 70.49 -0.75 24.67
CA VAL A 1 69.63 -1.32 23.62
C VAL A 1 68.19 -1.19 24.12
N SER A 2 67.49 -0.14 23.69
CA SER A 2 66.08 0.13 24.11
C SER A 2 65.42 1.22 23.26
N GLY A 3 66.16 2.05 22.50
CA GLY A 3 65.56 3.17 21.75
C GLY A 3 65.10 2.91 20.31
N ALA A 4 65.42 1.76 19.69
CA ALA A 4 65.09 1.52 18.28
C ALA A 4 63.67 0.96 18.07
N GLU A 5 63.16 0.19 19.03
CA GLU A 5 61.82 -0.40 18.98
C GLU A 5 60.73 0.66 19.20
N ASP A 6 60.99 1.64 20.08
CA ASP A 6 60.09 2.78 20.28
C ASP A 6 59.95 3.61 19.01
N VAL A 7 61.03 3.86 18.27
CA VAL A 7 60.99 4.64 17.01
C VAL A 7 60.14 3.93 15.95
N ALA A 8 60.24 2.60 15.83
CA ALA A 8 59.42 1.83 14.90
C ALA A 8 57.92 1.87 15.28
N LEU A 9 57.62 1.78 16.58
CA LEU A 9 56.26 1.89 17.11
C LEU A 9 55.67 3.29 16.83
N TYR A 10 56.43 4.36 17.07
CA TYR A 10 56.01 5.73 16.78
C TYR A 10 55.75 5.95 15.27
N VAL A 11 56.60 5.42 14.40
CA VAL A 11 56.39 5.50 12.94
C VAL A 11 55.12 4.75 12.52
N GLY A 12 54.87 3.57 13.10
CA GLY A 12 53.64 2.81 12.88
C GLY A 12 52.38 3.57 13.31
N ILE A 13 52.40 4.18 14.49
CA ILE A 13 51.27 4.98 15.00
C ILE A 13 51.02 6.20 14.11
N VAL A 14 52.06 6.88 13.65
CA VAL A 14 51.93 8.04 12.74
C VAL A 14 51.36 7.62 11.39
N ALA A 15 51.77 6.47 10.84
CA ALA A 15 51.23 5.95 9.58
C ALA A 15 49.74 5.60 9.69
N VAL A 16 49.32 4.99 10.80
CA VAL A 16 47.91 4.69 11.07
C VAL A 16 47.09 5.97 11.24
N ALA A 17 47.62 6.97 11.96
CA ALA A 17 46.97 8.26 12.10
C ALA A 17 46.80 8.98 10.74
N LEU A 18 47.80 8.90 9.86
CA LEU A 18 47.70 9.44 8.50
C LEU A 18 46.65 8.70 7.64
N CYS A 19 46.54 7.38 7.76
CA CYS A 19 45.49 6.62 7.08
C CYS A 19 44.09 6.99 7.58
N LEU A 20 43.91 7.13 8.90
CA LEU A 20 42.63 7.51 9.49
C LEU A 20 42.21 8.92 9.09
N THR A 21 43.16 9.86 9.02
CA THR A 21 42.87 11.23 8.55
C THR A 21 42.50 11.26 7.06
N LEU A 22 43.19 10.49 6.20
CA LEU A 22 42.82 10.35 4.79
C LEU A 22 41.43 9.73 4.60
N LEU A 23 41.09 8.68 5.36
CA LEU A 23 39.75 8.08 5.36
C LEU A 23 38.68 9.08 5.78
N LEU A 24 38.96 9.90 6.80
CA LEU A 24 38.03 10.93 7.27
C LEU A 24 37.85 12.05 6.24
N VAL A 25 38.91 12.44 5.52
CA VAL A 25 38.82 13.38 4.39
C VAL A 25 37.98 12.81 3.25
N VAL A 26 38.17 11.53 2.89
CA VAL A 26 37.34 10.86 1.88
C VAL A 26 35.88 10.79 2.33
N LEU A 27 35.63 10.46 3.60
CA LEU A 27 34.28 10.42 4.17
C LEU A 27 33.61 11.80 4.11
N VAL A 28 34.36 12.87 4.43
CA VAL A 28 33.88 14.27 4.32
C VAL A 28 33.64 14.66 2.86
N LEU A 29 34.49 14.25 1.91
CA LEU A 29 34.28 14.51 0.49
C LEU A 29 33.05 13.76 -0.05
N VAL A 30 32.81 12.52 0.38
CA VAL A 30 31.60 11.75 0.06
C VAL A 30 30.37 12.38 0.71
N TYR A 31 30.47 12.83 1.96
CA TYR A 31 29.40 13.54 2.65
C TYR A 31 29.08 14.89 1.99
N ARG A 32 30.09 15.65 1.57
CA ARG A 32 29.91 16.91 0.83
C ARG A 32 29.33 16.67 -0.56
N ARG A 33 29.77 15.63 -1.29
CA ARG A 33 29.13 15.24 -2.56
C ARG A 33 27.67 14.80 -2.37
N LYS A 34 27.36 14.08 -1.29
CA LYS A 34 25.99 13.68 -0.95
C LYS A 34 25.12 14.88 -0.54
N LYS A 35 25.72 15.92 0.06
CA LYS A 35 25.04 17.17 0.45
C LYS A 35 24.89 18.16 -0.71
N GLU A 36 25.85 18.23 -1.64
CA GLU A 36 25.74 19.00 -2.89
C GLU A 36 24.68 18.43 -3.85
N GLY A 37 24.30 17.16 -3.69
CA GLY A 37 23.14 16.55 -4.38
C GLY A 37 21.77 16.87 -3.77
N LEU A 38 21.70 17.64 -2.67
CA LEU A 38 20.44 17.93 -1.97
C LEU A 38 20.15 19.43 -1.72
N ASP A 39 21.04 20.36 -2.12
CA ASP A 39 20.89 21.80 -1.84
C ASP A 39 21.22 22.74 -3.02
N ALA A 40 21.25 22.22 -4.26
CA ALA A 40 21.44 23.02 -5.48
C ALA A 40 20.14 23.17 -6.28
N ASP A 41 19.10 23.70 -5.64
CA ASP A 41 17.92 24.22 -6.35
C ASP A 41 17.40 25.52 -5.69
N VAL A 42 18.30 26.47 -5.43
CA VAL A 42 17.96 27.89 -5.23
C VAL A 42 19.15 28.76 -5.69
N ALA A 43 19.26 29.05 -6.99
CA ALA A 43 19.77 30.31 -7.54
C ALA A 43 19.85 30.25 -9.07
N ASP A 44 19.11 31.16 -9.70
CA ASP A 44 19.41 31.79 -11.00
C ASP A 44 19.60 30.92 -12.25
N SER A 45 18.51 30.80 -13.01
CA SER A 45 18.58 30.78 -14.48
C SER A 45 17.44 31.62 -15.09
N SER A 46 17.45 32.90 -14.75
CA SER A 46 17.12 33.93 -15.74
C SER A 46 18.34 34.13 -16.64
N ILE A 47 18.14 34.59 -17.87
CA ILE A 47 19.12 34.81 -18.95
C ILE A 47 19.20 33.62 -19.93
N LEU A 48 18.35 33.67 -20.97
CA LEU A 48 18.74 33.55 -22.38
C LEU A 48 17.50 33.90 -23.25
N THR A 49 17.22 35.21 -23.39
CA THR A 49 16.47 35.73 -24.54
C THR A 49 17.18 36.99 -25.03
N THR A 50 18.05 36.83 -26.02
CA THR A 50 18.56 37.96 -26.80
C THR A 50 17.57 38.30 -27.89
N GLY A 51 17.10 39.55 -27.92
CA GLY A 51 16.58 40.20 -29.13
C GLY A 51 15.06 40.35 -29.21
N PHE A 52 14.52 41.45 -28.69
CA PHE A 52 13.88 42.55 -29.45
C PHE A 52 12.97 43.38 -28.51
N GLN A 53 13.41 44.61 -28.24
CA GLN A 53 12.65 45.77 -27.75
C GLN A 53 13.00 46.90 -28.74
N PRO A 54 12.10 47.86 -29.07
CA PRO A 54 11.57 48.84 -28.10
C PRO A 54 10.07 49.17 -28.37
N VAL A 55 9.31 49.92 -27.57
CA VAL A 55 9.49 51.25 -26.96
C VAL A 55 8.53 51.36 -25.76
N GLY A 56 9.00 52.00 -24.68
CA GLY A 56 8.30 52.11 -23.41
C GLY A 56 7.32 53.27 -23.27
N ILE A 57 6.64 53.30 -22.11
CA ILE A 57 6.34 54.45 -21.23
C ILE A 57 5.94 53.84 -19.86
N LYS A 58 6.52 54.35 -18.77
CA LYS A 58 6.24 54.08 -17.34
C LYS A 58 5.29 55.17 -16.79
N PRO A 59 4.82 55.13 -15.52
CA PRO A 59 4.27 54.05 -14.71
C PRO A 59 2.98 54.48 -13.93
N ALA A 60 2.21 53.53 -13.39
CA ALA A 60 1.42 53.72 -12.16
C ALA A 60 0.95 52.37 -11.58
N MET A 61 0.93 52.26 -10.25
CA MET A 61 0.50 51.12 -9.42
C MET A 61 -0.83 51.50 -8.74
N PRO A 62 -1.45 50.65 -7.87
CA PRO A 62 -2.01 49.30 -8.03
C PRO A 62 -3.55 49.29 -7.85
N GLU A 63 -4.26 48.21 -8.24
CA GLU A 63 -5.35 47.54 -7.47
C GLU A 63 -6.22 46.60 -8.34
N ASN A 64 -6.32 45.34 -7.87
CA ASN A 64 -7.45 44.40 -7.79
C ASN A 64 -8.51 44.21 -8.91
N SER A 65 -8.90 42.92 -9.04
CA SER A 65 -10.01 42.28 -9.79
C SER A 65 -9.71 41.94 -11.27
N HIS A 66 -9.99 40.74 -11.81
CA HIS A 66 -11.27 40.02 -11.84
C HIS A 66 -11.12 38.51 -12.17
N LEU A 67 -11.90 37.67 -11.48
CA LEU A 67 -12.30 36.34 -11.93
C LEU A 67 -13.53 36.48 -12.84
N LEU A 68 -13.47 35.91 -14.04
CA LEU A 68 -14.60 35.80 -14.97
C LEU A 68 -15.35 34.48 -14.69
N THR A 69 -16.57 34.57 -14.18
CA THR A 69 -17.56 33.48 -14.24
C THR A 69 -18.76 34.00 -15.03
N ILE A 70 -19.06 33.34 -16.13
CA ILE A 70 -20.22 33.64 -16.99
C ILE A 70 -21.42 32.87 -16.42
N GLN A 71 -22.45 33.59 -15.97
CA GLN A 71 -23.82 33.08 -15.79
C GLN A 71 -24.62 33.23 -17.09
N PRO A 72 -25.76 32.52 -17.18
CA PRO A 72 -26.98 33.25 -17.52
C PRO A 72 -28.16 32.93 -16.59
N ASP A 73 -28.87 34.00 -16.22
CA ASP A 73 -30.15 34.02 -15.52
C ASP A 73 -31.31 33.48 -16.38
N LEU A 74 -32.34 32.92 -15.73
CA LEU A 74 -33.75 33.09 -16.14
C LEU A 74 -34.74 32.83 -14.97
N THR A 75 -35.21 33.92 -14.37
CA THR A 75 -36.57 34.20 -13.83
C THR A 75 -37.40 33.14 -13.09
N THR A 76 -37.68 33.43 -11.81
CA THR A 76 -38.77 32.93 -10.94
C THR A 76 -40.17 33.43 -11.35
N PRO A 77 -41.28 32.82 -10.86
CA PRO A 77 -41.90 33.21 -9.57
C PRO A 77 -42.24 31.96 -8.72
N GLY A 78 -42.30 31.92 -7.39
CA GLY A 78 -42.58 32.92 -6.37
C GLY A 78 -43.67 32.33 -5.46
N TYR A 79 -43.37 31.97 -4.20
CA TYR A 79 -44.38 31.80 -3.15
C TYR A 79 -43.75 32.01 -1.76
N GLN A 80 -44.41 32.88 -0.99
CA GLN A 80 -44.10 33.35 0.36
C GLN A 80 -44.19 32.24 1.42
N GLY A 81 -43.51 32.43 2.57
CA GLY A 81 -44.08 31.93 3.83
C GLY A 81 -43.16 31.69 5.03
N SER A 82 -42.62 32.76 5.62
CA SER A 82 -42.32 32.98 7.05
C SER A 82 -41.74 31.88 7.96
N LEU A 83 -40.58 32.21 8.54
CA LEU A 83 -40.05 31.73 9.83
C LEU A 83 -41.03 31.94 11.00
N ARG A 84 -41.10 30.98 11.95
CA ARG A 84 -41.15 31.21 13.41
C ARG A 84 -40.71 29.97 14.20
N THR A 85 -40.14 30.24 15.37
CA THR A 85 -39.40 29.40 16.30
C THR A 85 -40.25 28.87 17.47
N ARG A 86 -39.69 27.85 18.15
CA ARG A 86 -39.80 27.44 19.58
C ARG A 86 -40.70 26.26 20.01
N HIS A 87 -39.98 25.31 20.63
CA HIS A 87 -40.21 24.54 21.88
C HIS A 87 -41.37 23.55 22.06
N ASP A 88 -40.92 22.34 22.42
CA ASP A 88 -41.31 21.48 23.55
C ASP A 88 -42.38 20.39 23.44
N THR A 89 -41.99 19.29 24.08
CA THR A 89 -42.74 18.19 24.69
C THR A 89 -43.11 16.96 23.85
N ASN A 90 -42.41 15.88 24.20
CA ASN A 90 -42.77 14.46 24.06
C ASN A 90 -44.10 14.17 24.80
N PRO A 91 -44.91 13.19 24.38
CA PRO A 91 -44.82 11.89 25.07
C PRO A 91 -45.09 10.62 24.23
N LYS A 92 -44.31 9.58 24.55
CA LYS A 92 -44.59 8.12 24.71
C LYS A 92 -45.64 7.37 23.86
N PHE A 93 -45.24 6.11 23.59
CA PHE A 93 -45.95 4.84 23.28
C PHE A 93 -45.66 4.35 21.85
N SER A 94 -45.36 3.08 21.56
CA SER A 94 -45.17 1.85 22.34
C SER A 94 -44.50 0.80 21.43
N LEU A 95 -43.71 -0.09 22.02
CA LEU A 95 -43.24 -1.35 21.45
C LEU A 95 -44.42 -2.28 21.12
N SER A 96 -44.34 -3.03 20.01
CA SER A 96 -44.98 -4.34 19.90
C SER A 96 -44.23 -5.23 18.91
N ASP A 97 -43.97 -6.45 19.39
CA ASP A 97 -43.27 -7.58 18.77
C ASP A 97 -43.88 -8.10 17.45
N GLY A 98 -43.10 -8.93 16.71
CA GLY A 98 -43.44 -9.61 15.45
C GLY A 98 -44.56 -10.66 15.54
N PRO A 99 -44.77 -11.58 14.56
CA PRO A 99 -43.74 -12.55 14.13
C PRO A 99 -43.79 -13.14 12.67
N LEU A 100 -42.71 -13.86 12.31
CA LEU A 100 -42.57 -15.15 11.55
C LEU A 100 -43.06 -15.39 10.09
N LEU A 101 -42.09 -15.77 9.22
CA LEU A 101 -41.96 -16.91 8.25
C LEU A 101 -43.25 -17.58 7.69
N GLU A 102 -43.47 -17.89 6.41
CA GLU A 102 -42.76 -18.75 5.38
C GLU A 102 -43.72 -18.87 4.13
N PRO A 103 -43.55 -19.70 3.05
CA PRO A 103 -42.39 -20.22 2.30
C PRO A 103 -42.52 -20.06 0.74
N LEU A 104 -41.48 -20.50 0.00
CA LEU A 104 -41.42 -20.65 -1.47
C LEU A 104 -42.35 -21.73 -2.04
N ALA A 105 -42.71 -21.60 -3.34
CA ALA A 105 -43.11 -22.72 -4.20
C ALA A 105 -42.57 -22.59 -5.65
N ASN A 106 -42.02 -23.71 -6.13
CA ASN A 106 -41.60 -24.00 -7.51
C ASN A 106 -42.78 -24.11 -8.50
N GLY A 107 -42.54 -23.87 -9.79
CA GLY A 107 -43.43 -24.31 -10.86
C GLY A 107 -43.04 -23.82 -12.26
N SER A 108 -42.79 -24.76 -13.18
CA SER A 108 -42.22 -24.61 -14.52
C SER A 108 -43.25 -24.61 -15.67
N HIS A 109 -42.79 -24.17 -16.86
CA HIS A 109 -43.38 -24.29 -18.22
C HIS A 109 -44.50 -23.28 -18.59
N THR A 110 -44.46 -22.53 -19.69
CA THR A 110 -44.44 -22.97 -21.11
C THR A 110 -44.20 -21.77 -22.06
N MET A 111 -43.63 -22.05 -23.23
CA MET A 111 -43.39 -21.08 -24.32
C MET A 111 -44.69 -20.67 -25.04
N ALA A 112 -44.77 -19.40 -25.46
CA ALA A 112 -45.62 -18.96 -26.57
C ALA A 112 -44.91 -17.89 -27.42
N ASN A 113 -44.86 -18.17 -28.71
CA ASN A 113 -44.27 -17.36 -29.78
C ASN A 113 -45.29 -16.31 -30.26
N GLY A 114 -44.90 -15.04 -30.40
CA GLY A 114 -45.76 -13.95 -30.87
C GLY A 114 -44.94 -12.77 -31.40
N LYS A 115 -45.28 -12.30 -32.60
CA LYS A 115 -44.47 -11.56 -33.55
C LYS A 115 -44.49 -10.03 -33.34
N VAL A 116 -43.36 -9.41 -33.70
CA VAL A 116 -42.89 -8.00 -33.67
C VAL A 116 -43.87 -6.89 -34.08
N ALA A 117 -43.89 -5.81 -33.29
CA ALA A 117 -43.89 -4.39 -33.68
C ALA A 117 -43.39 -3.62 -32.43
N GLY A 118 -42.23 -2.97 -32.41
CA GLY A 118 -41.91 -1.74 -33.12
C GLY A 118 -41.85 -0.59 -32.11
N GLU A 119 -40.73 -0.45 -31.39
CA GLU A 119 -40.16 0.82 -30.87
C GLU A 119 -38.91 0.53 -30.03
N SER A 120 -37.76 0.80 -30.65
CA SER A 120 -36.43 0.72 -30.06
C SER A 120 -36.08 2.04 -29.40
N GLY A 121 -35.49 2.00 -28.20
CA GLY A 121 -34.44 2.98 -27.88
C GLY A 121 -34.45 3.72 -26.54
N HIS A 122 -35.30 3.40 -25.55
CA HIS A 122 -35.31 4.24 -24.34
C HIS A 122 -35.51 3.56 -22.96
N LEU A 123 -35.63 2.23 -22.90
CA LEU A 123 -35.90 1.52 -21.63
C LEU A 123 -34.71 0.73 -21.06
N THR A 124 -33.69 0.41 -21.85
CA THR A 124 -32.48 -0.31 -21.38
C THR A 124 -31.41 0.59 -20.76
N SER A 125 -31.47 1.91 -20.97
CA SER A 125 -30.51 2.87 -20.42
C SER A 125 -30.77 3.22 -18.94
N ARG A 126 -32.01 3.11 -18.46
CA ARG A 126 -32.38 3.48 -17.08
C ARG A 126 -32.36 2.33 -16.08
N LEU A 127 -32.34 1.08 -16.54
CA LEU A 127 -32.30 -0.12 -15.67
C LEU A 127 -30.88 -0.66 -15.46
N ALA A 128 -29.90 -0.28 -16.29
CA ALA A 128 -28.48 -0.59 -16.08
C ALA A 128 -27.80 0.33 -15.04
N THR A 129 -28.47 1.40 -14.61
CA THR A 129 -27.91 2.45 -13.74
C THR A 129 -28.37 2.39 -12.28
N GLN A 130 -29.18 1.40 -11.88
CA GLN A 130 -29.87 1.45 -10.58
C GLN A 130 -29.75 0.23 -9.65
N SER A 131 -28.83 -0.72 -9.88
CA SER A 131 -28.72 -1.88 -8.96
C SER A 131 -27.34 -2.32 -8.50
N TYR A 132 -26.23 -1.68 -8.91
CA TYR A 132 -24.90 -2.00 -8.34
C TYR A 132 -23.95 -0.82 -8.09
N PHE A 133 -24.32 0.41 -8.45
CA PHE A 133 -23.55 1.59 -8.08
C PHE A 133 -24.05 2.13 -6.75
N LYS A 134 -23.74 1.41 -5.66
CA LYS A 134 -23.44 2.14 -4.42
C LYS A 134 -22.26 3.03 -4.79
N THR A 135 -22.51 4.32 -4.95
CA THR A 135 -21.46 5.34 -4.88
C THR A 135 -20.59 4.96 -3.70
N LEU A 136 -19.38 4.44 -3.98
CA LEU A 136 -18.38 4.22 -2.95
C LEU A 136 -18.32 5.53 -2.15
N PRO A 137 -18.49 5.50 -0.82
CA PRO A 137 -18.45 6.71 -0.03
C PRO A 137 -17.18 7.47 -0.39
N ARG A 138 -17.31 8.75 -0.80
CA ARG A 138 -16.16 9.61 -1.16
C ARG A 138 -15.13 9.75 -0.04
N ASP A 139 -15.44 9.27 1.16
CA ASP A 139 -14.61 9.28 2.36
C ASP A 139 -14.18 7.87 2.83
N ALA A 140 -13.88 6.94 1.90
CA ALA A 140 -13.20 5.71 2.28
C ALA A 140 -11.69 5.97 2.41
N VAL A 141 -11.14 5.86 3.63
CA VAL A 141 -9.71 6.11 3.99
C VAL A 141 -8.69 5.36 3.10
N HIS A 142 -9.13 4.36 2.32
CA HIS A 142 -8.29 3.51 1.47
C HIS A 142 -8.76 3.57 0.02
N THR A 143 -9.31 4.71 -0.39
CA THR A 143 -9.72 4.98 -1.75
C THR A 143 -9.24 6.36 -2.16
N SER A 144 -8.63 6.43 -3.34
CA SER A 144 -8.21 7.67 -3.97
C SER A 144 -9.00 7.87 -5.26
N TYR A 145 -9.25 9.13 -5.63
CA TYR A 145 -9.93 9.53 -6.84
C TYR A 145 -9.12 10.60 -7.58
N GLY A 146 -9.14 10.57 -8.90
CA GLY A 146 -8.51 11.59 -9.73
C GLY A 146 -9.13 11.70 -11.10
N THR A 147 -9.08 12.89 -11.67
CA THR A 147 -9.59 13.16 -13.03
C THR A 147 -8.42 13.32 -13.98
N PHE A 148 -8.36 12.46 -14.99
CA PHE A 148 -7.23 12.35 -15.90
C PHE A 148 -7.68 12.50 -17.36
N ASN A 149 -6.82 13.09 -18.18
CA ASN A 149 -7.00 13.22 -19.62
C ASN A 149 -5.84 12.52 -20.35
N PHE A 150 -5.66 12.80 -21.65
CA PHE A 150 -4.57 12.22 -22.45
C PHE A 150 -3.16 12.50 -21.93
N LEU A 151 -2.95 13.48 -21.05
CA LEU A 151 -1.65 13.72 -20.41
C LEU A 151 -1.33 12.67 -19.33
N GLY A 152 -2.29 11.82 -18.97
CA GLY A 152 -2.15 10.80 -17.95
C GLY A 152 -2.06 11.38 -16.54
N GLY A 153 -1.49 10.60 -15.64
CA GLY A 153 -1.28 10.99 -14.25
C GLY A 153 -0.97 9.80 -13.35
N ARG A 154 -1.00 10.02 -12.04
CA ARG A 154 -0.79 9.00 -11.02
C ARG A 154 -1.84 9.14 -9.93
N LEU A 155 -2.32 8.00 -9.46
CA LEU A 155 -3.20 7.88 -8.31
C LEU A 155 -2.49 7.01 -7.26
N THR A 156 -2.45 7.43 -6.01
CA THR A 156 -1.77 6.70 -4.92
C THR A 156 -2.71 6.63 -3.74
N ILE A 157 -2.73 5.49 -3.04
CA ILE A 157 -3.39 5.38 -1.74
C ILE A 157 -2.29 5.62 -0.69
N PRO A 158 -2.35 6.75 0.05
CA PRO A 158 -1.30 7.11 0.99
C PRO A 158 -1.05 5.99 2.00
N ASN A 159 0.22 5.77 2.35
CA ASN A 159 0.66 4.80 3.36
C ASN A 159 0.20 3.35 3.06
N THR A 160 0.23 2.91 1.79
CA THR A 160 -0.08 1.51 1.45
C THR A 160 0.88 0.88 0.44
N GLY A 161 1.79 1.66 -0.14
CA GLY A 161 2.60 1.22 -1.28
C GLY A 161 1.82 1.07 -2.60
N ILE A 162 0.49 1.24 -2.59
CA ILE A 162 -0.38 0.97 -3.74
C ILE A 162 -0.59 2.23 -4.58
N SER A 163 -0.34 2.10 -5.89
CA SER A 163 -0.55 3.20 -6.84
C SER A 163 -0.95 2.72 -8.23
N LEU A 164 -1.60 3.60 -8.98
CA LEU A 164 -1.98 3.46 -10.38
C LEU A 164 -1.31 4.56 -11.18
N LEU A 165 -0.42 4.21 -12.10
CA LEU A 165 0.15 5.12 -13.08
C LEU A 165 -0.65 5.01 -14.39
N ILE A 166 -1.09 6.14 -14.90
CA ILE A 166 -1.76 6.28 -16.20
C ILE A 166 -0.76 6.96 -17.13
N PRO A 167 -0.06 6.23 -18.01
CA PRO A 167 0.90 6.83 -18.92
C PRO A 167 0.24 7.86 -19.85
N PRO A 168 1.00 8.84 -20.36
CA PRO A 168 0.46 9.76 -21.35
C PRO A 168 0.01 8.98 -22.60
N GLU A 169 -1.09 9.42 -23.18
CA GLU A 169 -1.79 8.78 -24.29
C GLU A 169 -2.39 7.40 -23.99
N ALA A 170 -2.45 6.97 -22.73
CA ALA A 170 -3.30 5.83 -22.33
C ALA A 170 -4.79 6.19 -22.40
N ILE A 171 -5.14 7.44 -22.07
CA ILE A 171 -6.49 7.97 -22.27
C ILE A 171 -6.57 8.64 -23.66
N PRO A 172 -7.57 8.31 -24.49
CA PRO A 172 -7.74 8.91 -25.81
C PRO A 172 -7.87 10.44 -25.76
N ARG A 173 -7.32 11.14 -26.77
CA ARG A 173 -7.45 12.60 -26.88
C ARG A 173 -8.93 12.99 -26.97
N GLY A 174 -9.30 14.06 -26.27
CA GLY A 174 -10.69 14.52 -26.16
C GLY A 174 -11.54 13.74 -25.14
N LYS A 175 -10.98 12.73 -24.46
CA LYS A 175 -11.61 12.07 -23.32
C LYS A 175 -11.00 12.53 -22.00
N ILE A 176 -11.84 12.52 -20.97
CA ILE A 176 -11.48 12.79 -19.58
C ILE A 176 -12.17 11.70 -18.75
N TYR A 177 -11.41 11.01 -17.90
CA TYR A 177 -11.93 9.96 -17.03
C TYR A 177 -11.70 10.32 -15.56
N GLU A 178 -12.75 10.22 -14.75
CA GLU A 178 -12.63 10.16 -13.29
C GLU A 178 -12.30 8.70 -12.95
N ILE A 179 -11.12 8.46 -12.39
CA ILE A 179 -10.59 7.14 -12.05
C ILE A 179 -10.48 7.02 -10.54
N TYR A 180 -10.83 5.86 -10.02
CA TYR A 180 -10.64 5.50 -8.62
C TYR A 180 -9.62 4.37 -8.45
N LEU A 181 -9.01 4.31 -7.29
CA LEU A 181 -8.14 3.23 -6.83
C LEU A 181 -8.49 2.93 -5.37
N THR A 182 -8.72 1.67 -5.02
CA THR A 182 -9.12 1.25 -3.67
C THR A 182 -8.46 -0.05 -3.25
N VAL A 183 -8.12 -0.17 -1.96
CA VAL A 183 -7.72 -1.44 -1.33
C VAL A 183 -8.92 -2.04 -0.61
N GLN A 184 -9.26 -3.29 -0.92
CA GLN A 184 -10.37 -3.98 -0.27
C GLN A 184 -9.96 -4.48 1.12
N ARG A 185 -10.78 -4.19 2.15
CA ARG A 185 -10.45 -4.47 3.56
C ARG A 185 -11.33 -5.49 4.29
N LYS A 186 -12.40 -5.99 3.68
CA LYS A 186 -13.44 -6.79 4.36
C LYS A 186 -13.71 -8.13 3.65
N ASP A 187 -14.33 -9.05 4.40
CA ASP A 187 -14.96 -10.34 4.04
C ASP A 187 -15.83 -10.37 2.74
N ASP A 188 -16.01 -9.23 2.09
CA ASP A 188 -16.75 -9.07 0.83
C ASP A 188 -15.99 -9.62 -0.38
N VAL A 189 -14.70 -9.97 -0.22
CA VAL A 189 -13.89 -10.62 -1.24
C VAL A 189 -13.70 -12.09 -0.91
N ARG A 190 -14.68 -12.92 -1.29
CA ARG A 190 -14.47 -14.37 -1.37
C ARG A 190 -13.60 -14.67 -2.58
N LEU A 191 -12.28 -14.52 -2.42
CA LEU A 191 -11.32 -15.03 -3.40
C LEU A 191 -11.29 -16.55 -3.26
N PRO A 192 -11.72 -17.32 -4.28
CA PRO A 192 -11.61 -18.77 -4.23
C PRO A 192 -10.13 -19.15 -4.26
N LEU A 193 -9.64 -19.67 -3.13
CA LEU A 193 -8.34 -20.30 -2.99
C LEU A 193 -8.56 -21.81 -2.94
N ALA A 194 -7.91 -22.55 -3.83
CA ALA A 194 -8.00 -24.01 -3.91
C ALA A 194 -6.63 -24.65 -3.68
N GLY A 195 -6.61 -25.87 -3.12
CA GLY A 195 -5.37 -26.64 -2.93
C GLY A 195 -4.35 -25.90 -2.06
N CYS A 196 -3.12 -25.75 -2.58
CA CYS A 196 -2.00 -25.07 -1.91
C CYS A 196 -1.91 -23.57 -2.27
N GLN A 197 -3.03 -22.93 -2.63
CA GLN A 197 -3.08 -21.51 -2.96
C GLN A 197 -3.12 -20.60 -1.72
N THR A 198 -2.41 -19.48 -1.80
CA THR A 198 -2.41 -18.38 -0.83
C THR A 198 -2.56 -17.05 -1.53
N LEU A 199 -3.22 -16.09 -0.87
CA LEU A 199 -3.13 -14.70 -1.24
C LEU A 199 -1.70 -14.18 -0.98
N LEU A 200 -1.10 -13.49 -1.96
CA LEU A 200 0.25 -12.94 -1.84
C LEU A 200 0.28 -11.41 -1.82
N SER A 201 -0.75 -10.75 -2.34
CA SER A 201 -0.86 -9.28 -2.39
C SER A 201 -2.20 -8.80 -1.83
N PRO A 202 -2.33 -7.50 -1.51
CA PRO A 202 -3.63 -6.89 -1.26
C PRO A 202 -4.56 -7.03 -2.47
N VAL A 203 -5.87 -7.04 -2.21
CA VAL A 203 -6.87 -7.00 -3.27
C VAL A 203 -7.13 -5.54 -3.66
N VAL A 204 -6.67 -5.16 -4.85
CA VAL A 204 -6.75 -3.79 -5.36
C VAL A 204 -7.86 -3.68 -6.38
N SER A 205 -8.67 -2.62 -6.33
CA SER A 205 -9.64 -2.31 -7.38
C SER A 205 -9.38 -0.93 -7.98
N CYS A 206 -9.34 -0.85 -9.30
CA CYS A 206 -9.28 0.40 -10.05
C CYS A 206 -10.42 0.45 -11.08
N GLY A 207 -10.95 1.63 -11.36
CA GLY A 207 -12.07 1.77 -12.27
C GLY A 207 -12.35 3.23 -12.62
N PRO A 208 -13.45 3.52 -13.36
CA PRO A 208 -14.57 2.62 -13.61
C PRO A 208 -14.27 1.50 -14.62
N PRO A 209 -14.95 0.33 -14.50
CA PRO A 209 -14.80 -0.76 -15.45
C PRO A 209 -15.32 -0.35 -16.84
N GLY A 210 -14.72 -0.90 -17.90
CA GLY A 210 -15.16 -0.69 -19.28
C GLY A 210 -14.71 0.63 -19.93
N VAL A 211 -13.89 1.43 -19.26
CA VAL A 211 -13.24 2.57 -19.91
C VAL A 211 -12.28 2.10 -21.00
N MET A 212 -12.20 2.88 -22.09
CA MET A 212 -11.32 2.58 -23.21
C MET A 212 -9.94 3.18 -22.95
N LEU A 213 -8.94 2.32 -22.82
CA LEU A 213 -7.53 2.70 -22.74
C LEU A 213 -6.83 2.28 -24.03
N THR A 214 -5.95 3.14 -24.53
CA THR A 214 -5.17 2.91 -25.77
C THR A 214 -3.74 2.47 -25.50
N ARG A 215 -3.34 2.45 -24.22
CA ARG A 215 -2.05 1.95 -23.72
C ARG A 215 -2.26 1.35 -22.33
N PRO A 216 -1.44 0.38 -21.91
CA PRO A 216 -1.52 -0.19 -20.58
C PRO A 216 -1.31 0.86 -19.48
N VAL A 217 -2.16 0.81 -18.45
CA VAL A 217 -1.89 1.45 -17.15
C VAL A 217 -1.05 0.52 -16.29
N ILE A 218 -0.40 1.06 -15.26
CA ILE A 218 0.48 0.30 -14.37
C ILE A 218 -0.08 0.35 -12.95
N ILE A 219 -0.50 -0.80 -12.43
CA ILE A 219 -0.92 -0.96 -11.03
C ILE A 219 0.29 -1.49 -10.26
N SER A 220 0.76 -0.73 -9.28
CA SER A 220 1.85 -1.12 -8.38
C SER A 220 1.26 -1.48 -7.02
N MET A 221 1.65 -2.65 -6.49
CA MET A 221 1.31 -3.10 -5.15
C MET A 221 2.42 -4.00 -4.60
N GLU A 222 2.47 -4.17 -3.28
CA GLU A 222 3.42 -5.07 -2.62
C GLU A 222 2.89 -6.49 -2.54
N HIS A 223 3.79 -7.45 -2.37
CA HIS A 223 3.47 -8.84 -2.11
C HIS A 223 4.40 -9.44 -1.05
N CYS A 224 3.99 -10.58 -0.48
CA CYS A 224 4.72 -11.26 0.58
C CYS A 224 5.40 -12.57 0.16
N SER A 225 5.42 -12.97 -1.12
CA SER A 225 6.14 -14.19 -1.54
C SER A 225 7.64 -14.01 -1.49
N ASP A 226 8.37 -15.00 -0.97
CA ASP A 226 9.83 -15.03 -1.00
C ASP A 226 10.40 -14.95 -2.44
N SER A 227 11.66 -14.54 -2.55
CA SER A 227 12.45 -14.34 -3.75
C SER A 227 12.68 -15.61 -4.59
N CYS A 228 12.42 -16.80 -4.04
CA CYS A 228 12.64 -18.08 -4.71
C CYS A 228 11.45 -18.46 -5.61
N ALA A 229 11.44 -17.94 -6.85
CA ALA A 229 10.34 -18.14 -7.80
C ALA A 229 10.10 -19.61 -8.21
N GLU A 230 11.11 -20.48 -8.15
CA GLU A 230 10.99 -21.90 -8.56
C GLU A 230 10.05 -22.73 -7.67
N HIS A 231 9.74 -22.24 -6.47
CA HIS A 231 8.83 -22.91 -5.55
C HIS A 231 7.39 -22.40 -5.65
N TRP A 232 7.13 -21.45 -6.55
CA TRP A 232 5.84 -20.78 -6.67
C TRP A 232 5.29 -20.84 -8.10
N ALA A 233 4.01 -21.17 -8.23
CA ALA A 233 3.21 -20.82 -9.41
C ALA A 233 2.35 -19.59 -9.07
N ILE A 234 2.84 -18.40 -9.43
CA ILE A 234 2.19 -17.12 -9.12
C ILE A 234 1.24 -16.74 -10.25
N ARG A 235 0.01 -16.41 -9.91
CA ARG A 235 -1.04 -16.01 -10.84
C ARG A 235 -1.61 -14.65 -10.50
N LEU A 236 -1.89 -13.86 -11.52
CA LEU A 236 -2.76 -12.71 -11.40
C LEU A 236 -4.20 -13.17 -11.56
N LYS A 237 -5.01 -12.98 -10.50
CA LYS A 237 -6.45 -13.16 -10.59
C LYS A 237 -7.13 -11.82 -10.82
N LYS A 238 -8.15 -11.82 -11.68
CA LYS A 238 -9.02 -10.67 -11.91
C LYS A 238 -10.47 -11.06 -11.62
N GLN A 239 -11.22 -10.17 -10.99
CA GLN A 239 -12.65 -10.36 -10.81
C GLN A 239 -13.43 -9.86 -12.04
N THR A 240 -14.32 -10.69 -12.57
CA THR A 240 -15.26 -10.34 -13.63
C THR A 240 -16.39 -9.45 -13.10
N TYR A 241 -17.18 -8.88 -14.01
CA TYR A 241 -18.34 -8.07 -13.64
C TYR A 241 -19.43 -8.88 -12.91
N GLU A 242 -19.45 -10.21 -13.08
CA GLU A 242 -20.35 -11.14 -12.39
C GLU A 242 -19.89 -11.46 -10.97
N GLY A 243 -18.69 -11.01 -10.58
CA GLY A 243 -18.10 -11.28 -9.27
C GLY A 243 -17.27 -12.57 -9.22
N THR A 244 -17.14 -13.29 -10.33
CA THR A 244 -16.31 -14.50 -10.43
C THR A 244 -14.83 -14.12 -10.56
N TRP A 245 -13.95 -14.88 -9.92
CA TRP A 245 -12.51 -14.69 -10.03
C TRP A 245 -11.94 -15.64 -11.09
N GLU A 246 -11.12 -15.09 -11.98
CA GLU A 246 -10.48 -15.82 -13.07
C GLU A 246 -8.96 -15.59 -13.04
N ASP A 247 -8.21 -16.63 -13.38
CA ASP A 247 -6.77 -16.56 -13.58
C ASP A 247 -6.54 -15.91 -14.94
N VAL A 248 -6.02 -14.67 -14.95
CA VAL A 248 -5.79 -13.91 -16.18
C VAL A 248 -4.34 -13.89 -16.63
N LEU A 249 -3.42 -14.29 -15.74
CA LEU A 249 -1.99 -14.42 -16.05
C LEU A 249 -1.36 -15.47 -15.12
N LEU A 250 -0.55 -16.36 -15.68
CA LEU A 250 0.43 -17.16 -14.95
C LEU A 250 1.80 -16.53 -15.22
N LEU A 251 2.48 -16.08 -14.16
CA LEU A 251 3.76 -15.39 -14.29
C LEU A 251 4.83 -16.36 -14.83
N GLY A 252 5.59 -15.92 -15.83
CA GLY A 252 6.57 -16.73 -16.57
C GLY A 252 6.02 -17.45 -17.80
N GLU A 253 4.69 -17.47 -18.00
CA GLU A 253 4.02 -18.03 -19.18
C GLU A 253 3.24 -16.94 -19.95
N GLU A 254 3.76 -15.71 -19.99
CA GLU A 254 3.10 -14.58 -20.63
C GLU A 254 3.02 -14.75 -22.16
N LEU A 255 1.80 -14.66 -22.70
CA LEU A 255 1.56 -14.66 -24.14
C LEU A 255 1.43 -13.23 -24.65
N ALA A 256 2.09 -12.92 -25.77
CA ALA A 256 2.06 -11.57 -26.37
C ALA A 256 0.64 -11.10 -26.81
N SER A 257 -0.33 -12.02 -26.90
CA SER A 257 -1.71 -11.72 -27.24
C SER A 257 -2.56 -11.29 -26.04
N GLU A 258 -2.11 -11.56 -24.81
CA GLU A 258 -2.89 -11.31 -23.60
C GLU A 258 -2.76 -9.85 -23.14
N PRO A 259 -3.84 -9.24 -22.62
CA PRO A 259 -3.86 -7.83 -22.23
C PRO A 259 -3.28 -7.58 -20.82
N PHE A 260 -2.47 -8.52 -20.32
CA PHE A 260 -1.88 -8.50 -18.98
C PHE A 260 -0.41 -8.87 -19.06
N TYR A 261 0.41 -8.05 -18.40
CA TYR A 261 1.81 -8.36 -18.13
C TYR A 261 2.09 -8.00 -16.68
N CYS A 262 2.79 -8.86 -15.93
CA CYS A 262 3.10 -8.62 -14.53
C CYS A 262 4.59 -8.71 -14.31
N GLN A 263 5.20 -7.58 -13.95
CA GLN A 263 6.58 -7.53 -13.51
C GLN A 263 6.63 -7.81 -12.01
N LEU A 264 7.24 -8.92 -11.62
CA LEU A 264 7.44 -9.30 -10.23
C LEU A 264 8.87 -8.92 -9.78
N GLU A 265 8.99 -8.13 -8.73
CA GLU A 265 10.25 -7.82 -8.06
C GLU A 265 10.32 -8.55 -6.71
N ALA A 266 11.31 -8.23 -5.86
CA ALA A 266 11.45 -8.91 -4.57
C ALA A 266 10.26 -8.66 -3.63
N GLU A 267 9.78 -7.41 -3.58
CA GLU A 267 8.72 -6.96 -2.65
C GLU A 267 7.52 -6.34 -3.35
N THR A 268 7.66 -5.94 -4.63
CA THR A 268 6.61 -5.24 -5.37
C THR A 268 6.27 -5.98 -6.66
N CYS A 269 4.99 -5.90 -7.06
CA CYS A 269 4.55 -6.30 -8.37
C CYS A 269 3.96 -5.12 -9.13
N ARG A 270 4.21 -5.08 -10.44
CA ARG A 270 3.63 -4.09 -11.34
C ARG A 270 2.84 -4.78 -12.44
N VAL A 271 1.52 -4.56 -12.41
CA VAL A 271 0.58 -5.11 -13.39
C VAL A 271 0.32 -4.08 -14.47
N PHE A 272 0.66 -4.43 -15.70
CA PHE A 272 0.40 -3.67 -16.92
C PHE A 272 -0.87 -4.21 -17.56
N THR A 273 -1.87 -3.36 -17.75
CA THR A 273 -3.12 -3.77 -18.39
C THR A 273 -3.87 -2.60 -19.01
N GLU A 274 -4.63 -2.87 -20.07
CA GLU A 274 -5.59 -1.92 -20.63
C GLU A 274 -6.98 -2.06 -20.01
N GLN A 275 -7.17 -3.02 -19.09
CA GLN A 275 -8.45 -3.31 -18.47
C GLN A 275 -8.43 -2.92 -16.99
N LEU A 276 -9.17 -1.88 -16.62
CA LEU A 276 -9.42 -1.59 -15.22
C LEU A 276 -10.32 -2.65 -14.59
N GLY A 277 -10.14 -2.92 -13.30
CA GLY A 277 -10.88 -3.94 -12.58
C GLY A 277 -10.34 -4.19 -11.18
N ARG A 278 -10.70 -5.35 -10.63
CA ARG A 278 -10.22 -5.83 -9.34
C ARG A 278 -9.21 -6.95 -9.53
N PHE A 279 -8.06 -6.84 -8.88
CA PHE A 279 -6.90 -7.69 -9.06
C PHE A 279 -6.34 -8.19 -7.73
N ALA A 280 -5.70 -9.36 -7.75
CA ALA A 280 -4.92 -9.91 -6.66
C ALA A 280 -3.86 -10.88 -7.19
N LEU A 281 -2.69 -10.93 -6.55
CA LEU A 281 -1.72 -12.00 -6.77
C LEU A 281 -2.02 -13.18 -5.85
N VAL A 282 -2.06 -14.36 -6.45
CA VAL A 282 -2.25 -15.64 -5.76
C VAL A 282 -1.06 -16.53 -6.08
N GLY A 283 -0.42 -17.06 -5.05
CA GLY A 283 0.65 -18.04 -5.19
C GLY A 283 0.11 -19.43 -4.93
N GLU A 284 0.44 -20.38 -5.79
CA GLU A 284 0.33 -21.80 -5.48
C GLU A 284 1.73 -22.33 -5.15
N SER A 285 1.85 -22.95 -3.98
CA SER A 285 3.10 -23.60 -3.59
C SER A 285 3.34 -24.87 -4.40
N LEU A 286 4.52 -24.96 -5.00
CA LEU A 286 4.99 -26.13 -5.75
C LEU A 286 5.87 -27.06 -4.90
N SER A 287 6.31 -26.60 -3.73
CA SER A 287 7.12 -27.39 -2.80
C SER A 287 7.04 -26.83 -1.37
N MET A 288 7.35 -27.67 -0.37
CA MET A 288 7.41 -27.24 1.03
C MET A 288 8.51 -26.20 1.34
N ALA A 289 9.36 -25.88 0.36
CA ALA A 289 10.34 -24.80 0.46
C ALA A 289 9.76 -23.42 0.10
N ALA A 290 8.56 -23.36 -0.50
CA ALA A 290 7.85 -22.10 -0.74
C ALA A 290 7.62 -21.36 0.58
N ALA A 291 7.94 -20.07 0.62
CA ALA A 291 7.83 -19.27 1.84
C ALA A 291 7.16 -17.92 1.59
N LYS A 292 6.39 -17.47 2.58
CA LYS A 292 5.89 -16.10 2.69
C LYS A 292 6.78 -15.32 3.66
N ARG A 293 7.05 -14.06 3.36
CA ARG A 293 7.59 -13.08 4.32
C ARG A 293 6.47 -12.63 5.24
N LEU A 294 6.68 -12.82 6.53
CA LEU A 294 5.88 -12.20 7.58
C LEU A 294 6.64 -11.03 8.18
N LYS A 295 5.91 -9.99 8.56
CA LYS A 295 6.39 -8.91 9.41
C LYS A 295 5.89 -9.13 10.83
N LEU A 296 6.83 -9.17 11.78
CA LEU A 296 6.57 -9.34 13.20
C LEU A 296 6.61 -7.97 13.88
N LEU A 297 5.51 -7.57 14.52
CA LEU A 297 5.41 -6.28 15.23
C LEU A 297 5.03 -6.49 16.69
N LEU A 298 5.79 -5.86 17.59
CA LEU A 298 5.59 -5.97 19.03
C LEU A 298 5.03 -4.66 19.57
N PHE A 299 3.84 -4.72 20.16
CA PHE A 299 3.20 -3.59 20.78
C PHE A 299 2.97 -3.82 22.27
N ALA A 300 3.02 -2.73 23.03
CA ALA A 300 2.58 -2.74 24.41
C ALA A 300 1.92 -1.39 24.77
N PRO A 301 1.12 -1.32 25.85
CA PRO A 301 0.48 -0.08 26.25
C PRO A 301 1.50 1.05 26.46
N ALA A 302 1.23 2.22 25.88
CA ALA A 302 2.03 3.41 26.09
C ALA A 302 1.97 3.91 27.55
N TYR A 303 0.85 3.64 28.23
CA TYR A 303 0.64 3.95 29.64
C TYR A 303 0.05 2.73 30.37
N CYS A 304 0.59 2.43 31.56
CA CYS A 304 0.11 1.34 32.40
C CYS A 304 0.08 1.74 33.89
N SER A 305 -1.13 1.84 34.45
CA SER A 305 -1.38 2.12 35.87
C SER A 305 -1.78 0.87 36.67
N THR A 306 -2.06 -0.25 36.01
CA THR A 306 -2.55 -1.48 36.64
C THR A 306 -1.40 -2.45 36.94
N LEU A 307 -1.67 -3.56 37.63
CA LEU A 307 -0.69 -4.63 37.82
C LEU A 307 -0.51 -5.47 36.54
N GLU A 308 -1.40 -5.35 35.56
CA GLU A 308 -1.36 -6.13 34.32
C GLU A 308 -0.69 -5.34 33.20
N TYR A 309 0.29 -5.95 32.55
CA TYR A 309 0.96 -5.39 31.38
C TYR A 309 0.90 -6.41 30.25
N THR A 310 0.37 -6.02 29.09
CA THR A 310 0.18 -6.95 27.98
C THR A 310 1.06 -6.57 26.81
N ILE A 311 1.84 -7.53 26.29
CA ILE A 311 2.57 -7.37 25.05
C ILE A 311 1.82 -8.13 23.95
N ARG A 312 1.52 -7.46 22.84
CA ARG A 312 0.87 -8.05 21.66
C ARG A 312 1.91 -8.24 20.56
N VAL A 313 1.99 -9.45 20.03
CA VAL A 313 2.92 -9.82 18.96
C VAL A 313 2.11 -10.13 17.70
N TYR A 314 2.10 -9.20 16.76
CA TYR A 314 1.42 -9.34 15.47
C TYR A 314 2.31 -10.07 14.48
N CYS A 315 1.70 -11.00 13.74
CA CYS A 315 2.31 -11.77 12.67
C CYS A 315 1.49 -11.50 11.40
N THR A 316 1.89 -10.49 10.63
CA THR A 316 1.20 -10.09 9.40
C THR A 316 2.02 -10.46 8.16
N ASP A 317 1.36 -10.60 7.01
CA ASP A 317 2.08 -10.63 5.74
C ASP A 317 2.90 -9.33 5.58
N ASP A 318 4.11 -9.44 5.03
CA ASP A 318 5.04 -8.32 4.86
C ASP A 318 4.62 -7.42 3.70
N THR A 319 3.53 -6.68 3.91
CA THR A 319 3.02 -5.65 3.00
C THR A 319 2.67 -4.39 3.79
N HIS A 320 2.96 -3.23 3.20
CA HIS A 320 2.85 -1.95 3.88
C HIS A 320 1.41 -1.62 4.28
N ASP A 321 0.40 -2.01 3.49
CA ASP A 321 -1.00 -1.77 3.80
C ASP A 321 -1.45 -2.47 5.10
N LEU A 322 -1.01 -3.70 5.33
CA LEU A 322 -1.33 -4.46 6.54
C LEU A 322 -0.54 -3.97 7.75
N ILE A 323 0.74 -3.62 7.56
CA ILE A 323 1.55 -3.01 8.62
C ILE A 323 0.88 -1.71 9.10
N GLN A 324 0.47 -0.84 8.18
CA GLN A 324 -0.21 0.42 8.52
C GLN A 324 -1.57 0.19 9.18
N GLU A 325 -2.31 -0.84 8.77
CA GLU A 325 -3.56 -1.24 9.42
C GLU A 325 -3.33 -1.64 10.89
N VAL A 326 -2.28 -2.43 11.17
CA VAL A 326 -1.89 -2.80 12.55
C VAL A 326 -1.44 -1.57 13.34
N MET A 327 -0.59 -0.71 12.77
CA MET A 327 -0.14 0.51 13.43
C MET A 327 -1.32 1.43 13.80
N GLN A 328 -2.27 1.62 12.88
CA GLN A 328 -3.47 2.43 13.12
C GLN A 328 -4.38 1.81 14.19
N MET A 329 -4.54 0.49 14.18
CA MET A 329 -5.32 -0.24 15.19
C MET A 329 -4.69 -0.10 16.57
N GLU A 330 -3.38 -0.27 16.70
CA GLU A 330 -2.66 -0.15 17.97
C GLU A 330 -2.67 1.29 18.51
N ALA A 331 -2.55 2.28 17.64
CA ALA A 331 -2.72 3.69 18.04
C ALA A 331 -4.10 3.94 18.67
N GLN A 332 -5.18 3.32 18.15
CA GLN A 332 -6.52 3.42 18.74
C GLN A 332 -6.64 2.67 20.07
N LEU A 333 -5.88 1.58 20.24
CA LEU A 333 -5.80 0.79 21.47
C LEU A 333 -4.84 1.39 22.52
N GLY A 334 -4.17 2.50 22.21
CA GLY A 334 -3.16 3.13 23.07
C GLY A 334 -1.88 2.30 23.21
N GLY A 335 -1.62 1.42 22.23
CA GLY A 335 -0.35 0.71 22.11
C GLY A 335 0.72 1.58 21.47
N ARG A 336 1.98 1.22 21.75
CA ARG A 336 3.18 1.74 21.12
C ARG A 336 4.04 0.59 20.64
N LEU A 337 4.77 0.77 19.55
CA LEU A 337 5.76 -0.21 19.11
C LEU A 337 6.93 -0.26 20.11
N ILE A 338 7.32 -1.46 20.53
CA ILE A 338 8.35 -1.66 21.56
C ILE A 338 9.62 -2.33 21.05
N ASP A 339 9.71 -2.64 19.75
CA ASP A 339 10.91 -3.11 19.07
C ASP A 339 10.77 -2.88 17.55
N GLU A 340 11.88 -2.85 16.83
CA GLU A 340 11.88 -2.75 15.37
C GLU A 340 11.19 -3.97 14.73
N PRO A 341 10.38 -3.81 13.66
CA PRO A 341 9.71 -4.94 13.03
C PRO A 341 10.67 -5.90 12.31
N HIS A 342 10.66 -7.18 12.71
CA HIS A 342 11.51 -8.21 12.11
C HIS A 342 10.79 -8.99 11.02
N VAL A 343 11.54 -9.46 10.01
CA VAL A 343 11.02 -10.34 8.95
C VAL A 343 11.23 -11.81 9.34
N LEU A 344 10.24 -12.65 9.08
CA LEU A 344 10.30 -14.10 9.29
C LEU A 344 9.80 -14.82 8.03
N LEU A 345 10.60 -15.76 7.49
CA LEU A 345 10.16 -16.60 6.37
C LEU A 345 9.32 -17.76 6.91
N PHE A 346 8.04 -17.75 6.56
CA PHE A 346 7.08 -18.78 6.94
C PHE A 346 6.87 -19.73 5.78
N LYS A 347 7.34 -20.98 5.91
CA LYS A 347 7.35 -21.99 4.84
C LYS A 347 6.03 -22.76 4.77
N ASP A 348 5.70 -23.29 3.60
CA ASP A 348 4.60 -24.24 3.35
C ASP A 348 4.90 -25.63 3.93
N SER A 349 5.26 -25.67 5.21
CA SER A 349 5.67 -26.90 5.91
C SER A 349 4.53 -27.54 6.70
N TYR A 350 3.34 -26.94 6.68
CA TYR A 350 2.17 -27.30 7.52
C TYR A 350 2.39 -27.16 9.03
N HIS A 351 3.53 -26.63 9.45
CA HIS A 351 3.84 -26.41 10.85
C HIS A 351 3.36 -25.05 11.37
N ASN A 352 2.86 -25.05 12.60
CA ASN A 352 2.36 -23.86 13.29
C ASN A 352 3.48 -22.87 13.62
N LEU A 353 3.09 -21.61 13.81
CA LEU A 353 3.95 -20.60 14.41
C LEU A 353 3.80 -20.65 15.93
N ARG A 354 4.91 -20.71 16.66
CA ARG A 354 4.95 -20.77 18.12
C ARG A 354 5.58 -19.50 18.68
N LEU A 355 4.90 -18.92 19.66
CA LEU A 355 5.32 -17.70 20.33
C LEU A 355 5.51 -17.96 21.82
N SER A 356 6.63 -17.54 22.40
CA SER A 356 6.94 -17.72 23.81
C SER A 356 7.66 -16.53 24.40
N ILE A 357 7.58 -16.41 25.74
CA ILE A 357 8.29 -15.40 26.52
C ILE A 357 9.21 -16.09 27.52
N HIS A 358 10.45 -15.64 27.59
CA HIS A 358 11.52 -16.20 28.41
C HIS A 358 12.19 -15.10 29.25
N ASP A 359 13.03 -15.54 30.19
CA ASP A 359 13.92 -14.67 30.97
C ASP A 359 13.23 -13.53 31.73
N LEU A 360 11.95 -13.74 32.09
CA LEU A 360 11.21 -12.81 32.96
C LEU A 360 11.82 -12.81 34.38
N PRO A 361 12.06 -11.62 34.99
CA PRO A 361 12.52 -11.52 36.37
C PRO A 361 11.41 -11.95 37.34
N GLN A 362 11.38 -13.25 37.65
CA GLN A 362 10.32 -13.93 38.41
C GLN A 362 10.05 -13.34 39.80
N ALA A 363 11.03 -12.63 40.38
CA ALA A 363 10.85 -11.94 41.67
C ALA A 363 9.94 -10.70 41.57
N GLN A 364 9.79 -10.13 40.38
CA GLN A 364 9.09 -8.86 40.15
C GLN A 364 7.92 -8.99 39.17
N TRP A 365 7.99 -9.98 38.28
CA TRP A 365 7.03 -10.20 37.20
C TRP A 365 6.62 -11.66 37.11
N ARG A 366 5.38 -11.90 36.72
CA ARG A 366 4.81 -13.23 36.47
C ARG A 366 4.05 -13.23 35.16
N SER A 367 4.27 -14.24 34.31
CA SER A 367 3.40 -14.47 33.15
C SER A 367 2.07 -15.10 33.61
N LYS A 368 0.94 -14.60 33.10
CA LYS A 368 -0.38 -15.22 33.32
C LYS A 368 -0.67 -16.37 32.35
N LEU A 369 0.21 -16.60 31.38
CA LEU A 369 0.08 -17.71 30.45
C LEU A 369 0.26 -19.03 31.21
N LEU A 370 -0.74 -19.92 31.13
CA LEU A 370 -0.71 -21.23 31.79
C LEU A 370 0.21 -22.22 31.07
N THR A 371 0.43 -22.00 29.77
CA THR A 371 1.31 -22.79 28.90
C THR A 371 2.66 -22.10 28.75
N ALA A 372 3.69 -22.85 28.31
CA ALA A 372 5.00 -22.26 28.04
C ALA A 372 5.02 -21.38 26.77
N TYR A 373 4.04 -21.55 25.88
CA TYR A 373 3.95 -20.89 24.59
C TYR A 373 2.49 -20.77 24.11
N GLN A 374 2.28 -19.91 23.13
CA GLN A 374 1.06 -19.81 22.32
C GLN A 374 1.36 -20.27 20.89
N GLU A 375 0.35 -20.74 20.16
CA GLU A 375 0.50 -21.13 18.75
C GLU A 375 -0.53 -20.45 17.87
N ILE A 376 -0.11 -20.09 16.66
CA ILE A 376 -0.98 -19.69 15.57
C ILE A 376 -0.99 -20.84 14.55
N PRO A 377 -2.16 -21.43 14.25
CA PRO A 377 -2.27 -22.52 13.29
C PRO A 377 -1.73 -22.15 11.91
N PHE A 378 -1.05 -23.09 11.25
CA PHE A 378 -0.47 -22.89 9.93
C PHE A 378 -1.42 -22.23 8.92
N TYR A 379 -2.63 -22.77 8.75
CA TYR A 379 -3.58 -22.28 7.74
C TYR A 379 -4.13 -20.88 8.00
N HIS A 380 -4.10 -20.40 9.25
CA HIS A 380 -4.50 -19.03 9.56
C HIS A 380 -3.52 -18.02 8.95
N ILE A 381 -2.22 -18.34 9.00
CA ILE A 381 -1.15 -17.52 8.43
C ILE A 381 -1.05 -17.77 6.92
N TRP A 382 -0.96 -19.05 6.53
CA TRP A 382 -0.68 -19.43 5.15
C TRP A 382 -1.74 -18.92 4.19
N SER A 383 -3.04 -18.98 4.52
CA SER A 383 -4.09 -18.55 3.60
C SER A 383 -4.02 -17.06 3.19
N GLY A 384 -3.42 -16.21 4.02
CA GLY A 384 -3.37 -14.75 3.81
C GLY A 384 -4.74 -14.06 3.94
N THR A 385 -5.74 -14.74 4.52
CA THR A 385 -7.11 -14.20 4.65
C THR A 385 -7.38 -13.56 6.00
N GLN A 386 -6.67 -13.96 7.04
CA GLN A 386 -6.84 -13.41 8.39
C GLN A 386 -5.98 -12.17 8.56
N ARG A 387 -6.62 -11.09 8.98
CA ARG A 387 -5.97 -9.80 9.24
C ARG A 387 -5.61 -9.68 10.71
N SER A 388 -4.53 -8.96 11.00
CA SER A 388 -4.12 -8.61 12.37
C SER A 388 -3.97 -9.81 13.32
N LEU A 389 -3.50 -10.94 12.80
CA LEU A 389 -3.16 -12.13 13.58
C LEU A 389 -2.13 -11.78 14.64
N HIS A 390 -2.41 -12.10 15.90
CA HIS A 390 -1.50 -11.82 17.00
C HIS A 390 -1.70 -12.79 18.16
N CYS A 391 -0.66 -12.89 19.00
CA CYS A 391 -0.77 -13.43 20.35
C CYS A 391 -0.56 -12.32 21.37
N ALA A 392 -1.22 -12.43 22.52
CA ALA A 392 -1.08 -11.49 23.62
C ALA A 392 -0.45 -12.19 24.84
N PHE A 393 0.63 -11.65 25.36
CA PHE A 393 1.29 -12.10 26.59
C PHE A 393 0.94 -11.15 27.72
N THR A 394 0.03 -11.56 28.59
CA THR A 394 -0.33 -10.80 29.78
C THR A 394 0.62 -11.15 30.93
N LEU A 395 1.33 -10.12 31.39
CA LEU A 395 2.27 -10.16 32.50
C LEU A 395 1.64 -9.46 33.70
N GLU A 396 2.01 -9.90 34.89
CA GLU A 396 1.59 -9.32 36.16
C GLU A 396 2.82 -8.89 36.95
N ARG A 397 2.89 -7.61 37.30
CA ARG A 397 3.91 -7.09 38.20
C ARG A 397 3.49 -7.24 39.66
N MET A 398 4.44 -7.52 40.54
CA MET A 398 4.19 -7.72 41.98
C MET A 398 3.77 -6.43 42.71
N SER A 399 4.13 -5.27 42.16
CA SER A 399 3.79 -3.95 42.69
C SER A 399 3.68 -2.94 41.55
N VAL A 400 2.84 -1.91 41.72
CA VAL A 400 2.72 -0.79 40.77
C VAL A 400 4.02 0.02 40.67
N SER A 401 4.91 -0.08 41.68
CA SER A 401 6.25 0.52 41.64
C SER A 401 7.23 -0.22 40.73
N THR A 402 6.96 -1.48 40.38
CA THR A 402 7.78 -2.26 39.46
C THR A 402 7.57 -1.71 38.05
N CYS A 403 8.64 -1.13 37.48
CA CYS A 403 8.60 -0.50 36.17
C CYS A 403 9.66 -1.05 35.19
N GLU A 404 10.72 -1.70 35.67
CA GLU A 404 11.72 -2.32 34.79
C GLU A 404 11.20 -3.66 34.29
N LEU A 405 11.22 -3.86 32.98
CA LEU A 405 10.86 -5.12 32.34
C LEU A 405 12.01 -5.59 31.45
N THR A 406 12.55 -6.76 31.79
CA THR A 406 13.50 -7.49 30.97
C THR A 406 12.91 -8.85 30.59
N CYS A 407 12.94 -9.21 29.32
CA CYS A 407 12.53 -10.53 28.84
C CYS A 407 12.97 -10.77 27.40
N THR A 408 12.92 -12.03 26.97
CA THR A 408 13.12 -12.41 25.56
C THR A 408 11.84 -12.99 24.99
N LEU A 409 11.33 -12.39 23.92
CA LEU A 409 10.22 -12.94 23.14
C LEU A 409 10.75 -13.72 21.95
N CYS A 410 10.21 -14.91 21.72
CA CYS A 410 10.64 -15.83 20.67
C CYS A 410 9.44 -16.15 19.77
N VAL A 411 9.63 -16.05 18.46
CA VAL A 411 8.64 -16.38 17.43
C VAL A 411 9.27 -17.34 16.43
N TRP A 412 8.81 -18.59 16.38
CA TRP A 412 9.44 -19.65 15.58
C TRP A 412 8.39 -20.48 14.87
N GLN A 413 8.59 -20.78 13.59
CA GLN A 413 7.84 -21.85 12.95
C GLN A 413 8.39 -23.18 13.45
N VAL A 414 7.52 -24.11 13.85
CA VAL A 414 7.96 -25.45 14.27
C VAL A 414 8.72 -26.11 13.10
N GLU A 415 9.93 -26.60 13.36
CA GLU A 415 10.87 -27.14 12.35
C GLU A 415 11.28 -26.14 11.25
N GLY A 416 11.10 -24.83 11.48
CA GLY A 416 11.41 -23.77 10.54
C GLY A 416 12.30 -22.67 11.12
N GLU A 417 12.19 -21.48 10.55
CA GLU A 417 12.92 -20.29 10.99
C GLU A 417 12.24 -19.60 12.18
N GLY A 418 12.98 -18.70 12.84
CA GLY A 418 12.42 -17.88 13.89
C GLY A 418 13.24 -16.63 14.20
N GLN A 419 12.64 -15.80 15.03
CA GLN A 419 13.17 -14.51 15.49
C GLN A 419 13.08 -14.41 17.01
N SER A 420 14.00 -13.67 17.59
CA SER A 420 14.06 -13.38 19.02
C SER A 420 14.19 -11.88 19.25
N PHE A 421 13.40 -11.36 20.19
CA PHE A 421 13.36 -9.96 20.58
C PHE A 421 13.84 -9.84 22.03
N SER A 422 14.92 -9.10 22.25
CA SER A 422 15.47 -8.86 23.58
C SER A 422 14.94 -7.53 24.10
N LEU A 423 13.97 -7.61 25.00
CA LEU A 423 13.31 -6.44 25.57
C LEU A 423 13.98 -6.06 26.89
N ASP A 424 14.41 -4.80 26.99
CA ASP A 424 14.94 -4.20 28.21
C ASP A 424 14.51 -2.72 28.25
N PHE A 425 13.48 -2.41 29.03
CA PHE A 425 12.99 -1.04 29.17
C PHE A 425 12.16 -0.79 30.43
N ASN A 426 12.03 0.49 30.77
CA ASN A 426 11.17 0.95 31.84
C ASN A 426 9.77 1.29 31.30
N ILE A 427 8.74 0.53 31.68
CA ILE A 427 7.38 0.68 31.14
C ILE A 427 6.76 2.07 31.40
N SER A 428 7.22 2.80 32.42
CA SER A 428 6.71 4.14 32.80
C SER A 428 7.44 5.30 32.11
N LYS A 429 8.68 5.09 31.68
CA LYS A 429 9.56 6.13 31.09
C LYS A 429 9.89 5.89 29.62
N ASP A 430 9.38 4.83 29.03
CA ASP A 430 9.66 4.47 27.66
C ASP A 430 8.97 5.44 26.67
N THR A 431 9.80 6.25 26.01
CA THR A 431 9.42 7.28 25.04
C THR A 431 9.99 7.00 23.66
N ARG A 432 10.23 5.74 23.30
CA ARG A 432 10.82 5.37 22.01
C ARG A 432 9.97 5.89 20.84
N PRO A 433 10.55 6.59 19.85
CA PRO A 433 9.81 7.18 18.73
C PRO A 433 9.63 6.21 17.54
N LEU A 434 9.54 4.90 17.80
CA LEU A 434 9.50 3.88 16.75
C LEU A 434 8.27 4.00 15.84
N ASP A 435 7.18 4.55 16.38
CA ASP A 435 5.95 4.75 15.61
C ASP A 435 6.11 5.83 14.53
N ALA A 436 6.99 6.83 14.71
CA ALA A 436 7.02 8.04 13.88
C ALA A 436 7.57 7.79 12.46
N ASP A 437 8.57 6.90 12.33
CA ASP A 437 9.19 6.58 11.05
C ASP A 437 8.31 5.64 10.21
N LEU A 438 7.58 4.73 10.87
CA LEU A 438 6.62 3.86 10.20
C LEU A 438 5.31 4.58 9.89
N LEU A 439 4.83 5.48 10.75
CA LEU A 439 3.62 6.28 10.51
C LEU A 439 3.86 7.52 9.62
N LEU A 440 5.00 7.63 8.92
CA LEU A 440 5.25 8.73 8.01
C LEU A 440 4.12 8.83 6.98
N VAL A 441 3.18 9.74 7.27
CA VAL A 441 2.10 10.06 6.35
C VAL A 441 2.75 10.72 5.14
N ASP A 442 2.74 10.02 4.01
CA ASP A 442 3.15 10.64 2.76
C ASP A 442 2.20 11.82 2.50
N LYS A 443 2.73 13.05 2.66
CA LYS A 443 1.98 14.29 2.43
C LYS A 443 1.78 14.56 0.93
N SER A 444 2.17 13.62 0.07
CA SER A 444 1.95 13.72 -1.36
C SER A 444 0.46 13.72 -1.70
N SER A 445 0.09 14.47 -2.73
CA SER A 445 -1.29 14.48 -3.23
C SER A 445 -1.66 13.06 -3.69
N PRO A 446 -2.82 12.52 -3.28
CA PRO A 446 -3.25 11.19 -3.71
C PRO A 446 -3.52 11.12 -5.23
N ALA A 447 -3.65 12.26 -5.89
CA ALA A 447 -3.77 12.37 -7.35
C ALA A 447 -2.81 13.42 -7.92
N LEU A 448 -2.03 13.04 -8.92
CA LEU A 448 -1.13 13.90 -9.68
C LEU A 448 -1.50 13.82 -11.16
N ALA A 449 -1.89 14.94 -11.79
CA ALA A 449 -2.32 14.98 -13.18
C ALA A 449 -1.21 15.45 -14.11
N GLY A 450 -1.08 14.81 -15.28
CA GLY A 450 -0.18 15.25 -16.34
C GLY A 450 1.30 15.24 -15.93
N PRO A 451 2.12 16.21 -16.39
CA PRO A 451 3.57 16.18 -16.22
C PRO A 451 4.08 16.06 -14.78
N SER A 452 3.32 16.52 -13.78
CA SER A 452 3.72 16.44 -12.36
C SER A 452 3.77 15.01 -11.83
N ALA A 453 3.12 14.06 -12.50
CA ALA A 453 3.14 12.65 -12.14
C ALA A 453 4.39 11.90 -12.65
N PHE A 454 5.21 12.53 -13.51
CA PHE A 454 6.30 11.85 -14.22
C PHE A 454 7.65 12.54 -13.96
N GLN A 455 8.67 11.73 -13.66
CA GLN A 455 10.03 12.24 -13.44
C GLN A 455 10.73 12.61 -14.76
N ILE A 456 10.40 11.92 -15.86
CA ILE A 456 11.01 12.17 -17.17
C ILE A 456 10.12 13.15 -17.95
N PRO A 457 10.62 14.35 -18.30
CA PRO A 457 9.88 15.30 -19.12
C PRO A 457 9.47 14.71 -20.48
N TYR A 458 8.29 15.12 -20.97
CA TYR A 458 7.69 14.59 -22.20
C TYR A 458 8.66 14.59 -23.40
N LEU A 459 9.34 15.71 -23.65
CA LEU A 459 10.26 15.86 -24.79
C LEU A 459 11.48 14.95 -24.68
N ILE A 460 11.96 14.69 -23.46
CA ILE A 460 13.08 13.79 -23.22
C ILE A 460 12.63 12.35 -23.47
N ARG A 461 11.46 11.96 -22.93
CA ARG A 461 10.88 10.64 -23.17
C ARG A 461 10.68 10.37 -24.66
N GLN A 462 10.14 11.33 -25.42
CA GLN A 462 9.93 11.19 -26.86
C GLN A 462 11.25 10.93 -27.60
N LYS A 463 12.33 11.65 -27.24
CA LYS A 463 13.66 11.41 -27.82
C LYS A 463 14.19 10.01 -27.48
N ILE A 464 14.06 9.58 -26.22
CA ILE A 464 14.48 8.24 -25.78
C ILE A 464 13.74 7.16 -26.58
N CYS A 465 12.40 7.20 -26.63
CA CYS A 465 11.60 6.24 -27.40
C CYS A 465 11.97 6.25 -28.88
N SER A 466 12.04 7.42 -29.53
CA SER A 466 12.39 7.51 -30.96
C SER A 466 13.78 6.93 -31.28
N SER A 467 14.71 6.94 -30.32
CA SER A 467 16.05 6.39 -30.48
C SER A 467 16.13 4.88 -30.21
N LEU A 468 15.23 4.33 -29.38
CA LEU A 468 15.28 2.94 -28.92
C LEU A 468 14.21 2.04 -29.54
N ASP A 469 13.13 2.59 -30.08
CA ASP A 469 12.05 1.83 -30.71
C ASP A 469 12.45 1.27 -32.08
N ALA A 470 13.40 1.93 -32.77
CA ALA A 470 13.92 1.45 -34.04
C ALA A 470 14.80 0.21 -33.80
N PRO A 471 14.54 -0.93 -34.48
CA PRO A 471 15.32 -2.14 -34.29
C PRO A 471 16.77 -1.92 -34.72
N CYS A 472 17.70 -2.15 -33.80
CA CYS A 472 19.13 -2.01 -34.05
C CYS A 472 19.74 -3.38 -34.35
N PRO A 473 20.50 -3.56 -35.45
CA PRO A 473 21.10 -4.85 -35.79
C PRO A 473 22.12 -5.33 -34.76
N ASN A 474 22.70 -4.41 -33.98
CA ASN A 474 23.66 -4.72 -32.90
C ASN A 474 22.96 -4.98 -31.55
N GLY A 475 21.62 -5.03 -31.51
CA GLY A 475 20.83 -5.20 -30.28
C GLY A 475 20.81 -3.98 -29.35
N ALA A 476 21.37 -2.83 -29.77
CA ALA A 476 21.37 -1.58 -29.01
C ALA A 476 20.04 -0.82 -29.16
N ASP A 477 18.93 -1.49 -28.84
CA ASP A 477 17.57 -0.95 -28.84
C ASP A 477 16.91 -1.13 -27.46
N TRP A 478 15.59 -0.94 -27.38
CA TRP A 478 14.84 -1.05 -26.13
C TRP A 478 15.05 -2.38 -25.37
N ARG A 479 15.41 -3.47 -26.07
CA ARG A 479 15.67 -4.79 -25.45
C ARG A 479 16.91 -4.78 -24.58
N LEU A 480 17.99 -4.13 -25.03
CA LEU A 480 19.19 -3.95 -24.22
C LEU A 480 18.93 -3.04 -23.03
N LEU A 481 18.09 -2.01 -23.18
CA LEU A 481 17.67 -1.19 -22.06
C LEU A 481 16.90 -2.02 -21.02
N ALA A 482 15.93 -2.84 -21.46
CA ALA A 482 15.17 -3.73 -20.59
C ALA A 482 16.10 -4.68 -19.83
N GLN A 483 17.04 -5.33 -20.51
CA GLN A 483 18.04 -6.20 -19.88
C GLN A 483 18.90 -5.46 -18.85
N ARG A 484 19.33 -4.22 -19.13
CA ARG A 484 20.12 -3.42 -18.19
C ARG A 484 19.32 -2.98 -16.96
N LEU A 485 18.02 -2.82 -17.12
CA LEU A 485 17.10 -2.50 -16.03
C LEU A 485 16.55 -3.74 -15.32
N LYS A 486 16.90 -4.96 -15.78
CA LYS A 486 16.35 -6.24 -15.29
C LYS A 486 14.83 -6.32 -15.46
N LEU A 487 14.37 -5.95 -16.65
CA LEU A 487 12.97 -5.93 -17.10
C LEU A 487 12.76 -6.81 -18.33
N ASP A 488 13.64 -7.80 -18.53
CA ASP A 488 13.72 -8.64 -19.73
C ASP A 488 12.55 -9.63 -19.89
#